data_AF-A0A9E7R324-F1
#
_entry.id   AF-A0A9E7R324-F1
#
_cell.length_a   1.000
_cell.length_b   1.000
_cell.length_c   1.000
_cell.angle_alpha   90.00
_cell.angle_beta   90.00
_cell.angle_gamma   90.00
#
_symmetry.space_group_name_H-M   'P 1'
#
loop_
_entity.id
_entity.type
_entity.pdbx_description
1 polymer ?
#
loop_
_entity_poly.entity_id
_entity_poly.type
_entity_poly.pdbx_seq_one_letter_code
_entity_poly.pdbx_strand_id
1 'polypeptide(L)'
;MAQVPSPKAVEKADEYWHVRFRDPDEFSEIRTPDWAAEAAESVYEGSEVRTGHREGSDEWVVQSVLIPASAERSTAESKAKAILEKLEG
;
A
#
# COMPACT_ATOMS: atom_id res chain seq x y z
N MET A 1 1.39 19.24 -8.64
CA MET A 1 1.47 18.40 -7.43
C MET A 1 0.83 17.08 -7.81
N ALA A 2 1.63 16.01 -7.89
CA ALA A 2 1.14 14.71 -8.34
C ALA A 2 0.02 14.26 -7.40
N GLN A 3 -1.17 14.04 -7.96
CA GLN A 3 -2.31 13.58 -7.19
C GLN A 3 -2.14 12.07 -6.97
N VAL A 4 -1.33 11.69 -5.98
CA VAL A 4 -1.40 10.31 -5.48
C VAL A 4 -2.84 10.04 -5.03
N PRO A 5 -3.46 8.95 -5.51
CA PRO A 5 -4.85 8.65 -5.17
C PRO A 5 -5.00 8.54 -3.65
N SER A 6 -6.09 9.09 -3.14
CA SER A 6 -6.42 8.93 -1.73
C SER A 6 -6.85 7.49 -1.47
N PRO A 7 -6.52 6.94 -0.28
CA PRO A 7 -6.93 5.59 0.04
C PRO A 7 -8.45 5.48 0.05
N LYS A 8 -8.96 4.44 -0.62
CA LYS A 8 -10.40 4.13 -0.67
C LYS A 8 -10.92 3.75 0.72
N ALA A 9 -10.13 2.99 1.48
CA ALA A 9 -10.49 2.57 2.82
C ALA A 9 -9.26 2.59 3.74
N VAL A 10 -9.48 2.97 5.00
CA VAL A 10 -8.47 2.97 6.05
C VAL A 10 -9.10 2.30 7.25
N GLU A 11 -8.73 1.06 7.48
CA GLU A 11 -9.27 0.23 8.56
C GLU A 11 -8.15 -0.11 9.53
N LYS A 12 -8.45 -0.10 10.83
CA LYS A 12 -7.50 -0.58 11.83
C LYS A 12 -7.74 -2.07 12.04
N ALA A 13 -6.74 -2.89 11.75
CA ALA A 13 -6.77 -4.34 11.98
C ALA A 13 -5.67 -4.70 12.99
N ASP A 14 -6.07 -5.12 14.19
CA ASP A 14 -5.18 -5.53 15.29
C ASP A 14 -4.04 -4.53 15.53
N GLU A 15 -2.85 -4.86 15.00
CA GLU A 15 -1.59 -4.14 15.18
C GLU A 15 -1.18 -3.30 13.96
N TYR A 16 -2.03 -3.21 12.93
CA TYR A 16 -1.75 -2.48 11.68
C TYR A 16 -2.97 -1.68 11.17
N TRP A 17 -2.70 -0.55 10.54
CA TRP A 17 -3.62 0.19 9.70
C TRP A 17 -3.57 -0.38 8.29
N HIS A 18 -4.68 -0.97 7.86
CA HIS A 18 -4.93 -1.41 6.50
C HIS A 18 -5.43 -0.25 5.66
N VAL A 19 -4.53 0.29 4.84
CA VAL A 19 -4.81 1.37 3.91
C VAL A 19 -5.01 0.78 2.52
N ARG A 20 -6.27 0.64 2.10
CA ARG A 20 -6.63 0.11 0.78
C ARG A 20 -6.68 1.23 -0.25
N PHE A 21 -5.94 1.08 -1.34
CA PHE A 21 -5.96 2.00 -2.48
C PHE A 21 -6.83 1.48 -3.62
N ARG A 22 -6.75 0.17 -3.90
CA ARG A 22 -7.46 -0.49 -5.00
C ARG A 22 -8.16 -1.76 -4.52
N ASP A 23 -9.17 -2.20 -5.27
CA ASP A 23 -9.96 -3.37 -4.90
C ASP A 23 -9.26 -4.67 -5.34
N PRO A 24 -9.25 -5.73 -4.50
CA PRO A 24 -8.63 -7.01 -4.85
C PRO A 24 -9.27 -7.67 -6.07
N ASP A 25 -10.56 -7.43 -6.30
CA ASP A 25 -11.31 -7.94 -7.45
C ASP A 25 -10.83 -7.41 -8.81
N GLU A 26 -10.03 -6.34 -8.84
CA GLU A 26 -9.43 -5.81 -10.08
C GLU A 26 -8.15 -6.57 -10.49
N PHE A 27 -7.67 -7.48 -9.64
CA PHE A 27 -6.41 -8.20 -9.82
C PHE A 27 -6.63 -9.71 -9.97
N SER A 28 -5.93 -10.30 -10.94
CA SER A 28 -5.94 -11.76 -11.12
C SER A 28 -5.01 -12.46 -10.13
N GLU A 29 -3.94 -11.78 -9.69
CA GLU A 29 -2.99 -12.32 -8.73
C GLU A 29 -2.59 -11.24 -7.72
N ILE A 30 -2.49 -11.62 -6.44
CA ILE A 30 -2.08 -10.71 -5.35
C ILE A 30 -0.83 -11.30 -4.70
N ARG A 31 0.24 -10.52 -4.62
CA ARG A 31 1.48 -10.91 -3.94
C ARG A 31 2.09 -9.73 -3.18
N THR A 32 3.02 -10.04 -2.30
CA THR A 32 3.87 -9.06 -1.63
C THR A 32 5.30 -9.31 -2.09
N PRO A 33 5.73 -8.69 -3.19
CA PRO A 33 7.08 -8.88 -3.69
C PRO A 33 8.09 -8.15 -2.81
N ASP A 34 9.31 -8.69 -2.70
CA ASP A 34 10.34 -8.19 -1.78
C ASP A 34 10.65 -6.71 -2.02
N TRP A 35 10.74 -6.26 -3.28
CA TRP A 35 10.99 -4.86 -3.61
C TRP A 35 9.92 -3.90 -3.07
N ALA A 36 8.66 -4.34 -2.98
CA ALA A 36 7.57 -3.54 -2.43
C ALA A 36 7.63 -3.50 -0.90
N ALA A 37 8.00 -4.62 -0.26
CA ALA A 37 8.25 -4.69 1.17
C ALA A 37 9.43 -3.82 1.58
N GLU A 38 10.56 -3.90 0.87
CA GLU A 38 11.76 -3.09 1.15
C GLU A 38 11.49 -1.59 0.96
N ALA A 39 10.75 -1.21 -0.08
CA ALA A 39 10.37 0.19 -0.29
C ALA A 39 9.43 0.70 0.81
N ALA A 40 8.52 -0.15 1.31
CA ALA A 40 7.65 0.18 2.43
C ALA A 40 8.47 0.38 3.70
N GLU A 41 9.31 -0.60 4.05
CA GLU A 41 10.19 -0.56 5.22
C GLU A 41 11.11 0.67 5.18
N SER A 42 11.61 1.04 4.00
CA SER A 42 12.41 2.25 3.79
C SER A 42 11.67 3.55 4.09
N VAL A 43 10.34 3.61 3.94
CA VAL A 43 9.51 4.79 4.27
C VAL A 43 9.04 4.78 5.71
N TYR A 44 8.71 3.59 6.20
CA TYR A 44 8.26 3.36 7.57
C TYR A 44 8.62 1.94 8.02
N GLU A 45 9.44 1.85 9.06
CA GLU A 45 9.88 0.57 9.63
C GLU A 45 8.69 -0.28 10.10
N GLY A 46 8.65 -1.54 9.67
CA GLY A 46 7.55 -2.47 9.95
C GLY A 46 6.30 -2.27 9.09
N SER A 47 6.35 -1.47 8.02
CA SER A 47 5.26 -1.41 7.05
C SER A 47 5.37 -2.48 5.97
N GLU A 48 4.22 -2.96 5.50
CA GLU A 48 4.12 -3.98 4.47
C GLU A 48 3.19 -3.52 3.34
N VAL A 49 3.42 -4.02 2.13
CA VAL A 49 2.59 -3.67 0.97
C VAL A 49 2.08 -4.93 0.31
N ARG A 50 0.79 -4.94 0.00
CA ARG A 50 0.17 -5.93 -0.88
C ARG A 50 0.00 -5.31 -2.25
N THR A 51 0.66 -5.89 -3.24
CA THR A 51 0.51 -5.51 -4.63
C THR A 51 -0.37 -6.53 -5.37
N GLY A 52 -1.09 -6.03 -6.37
CA GLY A 52 -1.91 -6.82 -7.26
C GLY A 52 -1.37 -6.74 -8.67
N HIS A 53 -1.35 -7.88 -9.35
CA HIS A 53 -1.05 -8.01 -10.77
C HIS A 53 -2.35 -7.86 -11.56
N ARG A 54 -2.37 -6.90 -12.49
CA ARG A 54 -3.56 -6.61 -13.29
C ARG A 54 -3.78 -7.68 -14.35
N GLU A 55 -5.03 -8.05 -14.61
CA GLU A 55 -5.36 -8.97 -15.70
C GLU A 55 -5.01 -8.34 -17.06
N GLY A 56 -4.06 -8.92 -17.79
CA GLY A 56 -3.66 -8.45 -19.12
C GLY A 56 -2.53 -7.40 -19.16
N SER A 57 -1.88 -7.11 -18.02
CA SER A 57 -0.68 -6.27 -17.94
C SER A 57 0.35 -6.91 -17.02
N ASP A 58 1.63 -6.88 -17.38
CA ASP A 58 2.76 -7.30 -16.52
C ASP A 58 3.09 -6.31 -15.39
N GLU A 59 2.21 -5.33 -15.15
CA GLU A 59 2.39 -4.27 -14.16
C GLU A 59 1.83 -4.69 -12.80
N TRP A 60 2.69 -4.59 -11.79
CA TRP A 60 2.33 -4.77 -10.39
C TRP A 60 2.00 -3.42 -9.79
N VAL A 61 0.77 -3.27 -9.30
CA VAL A 61 0.33 -2.02 -8.66
C VAL A 61 -0.03 -2.27 -7.21
N VAL A 62 0.04 -1.23 -6.40
CA VAL A 62 -0.31 -1.34 -4.98
C VAL A 62 -1.82 -1.50 -4.83
N GLN A 63 -2.21 -2.56 -4.12
CA GLN A 63 -3.59 -2.80 -3.73
C GLN A 63 -3.86 -2.20 -2.35
N SER A 64 -3.04 -2.58 -1.37
CA SER A 64 -3.17 -2.12 0.01
C SER A 64 -1.82 -2.02 0.71
N VAL A 65 -1.71 -1.11 1.65
CA VAL A 65 -0.52 -0.87 2.46
C VAL A 65 -0.89 -1.07 3.93
N LEU A 66 -0.08 -1.85 4.63
CA LEU A 66 -0.18 -2.08 6.05
C LEU A 66 0.84 -1.18 6.75
N ILE A 67 0.37 -0.27 7.58
CA ILE A 67 1.22 0.58 8.41
C ILE A 67 1.05 0.16 9.87
N PRO A 68 2.11 0.02 10.67
CA PRO A 68 1.98 -0.29 12.09
C PRO A 68 0.97 0.62 12.79
N ALA A 69 0.10 0.04 13.61
CA ALA A 69 -0.88 0.76 14.42
C ALA A 69 -0.25 1.63 15.52
N SER A 70 1.07 1.54 15.69
CA SER A 70 1.85 2.51 16.45
C SER A 70 1.76 3.92 15.86
N ALA A 71 1.45 4.05 14.57
CA ALA A 71 1.14 5.32 13.92
C ALA A 71 -0.34 5.69 14.09
N GLU A 72 -0.65 6.99 14.12
CA GLU A 72 -2.03 7.48 14.06
C GLU A 72 -2.62 7.33 12.64
N ARG A 73 -3.96 7.30 12.53
CA ARG A 73 -4.67 7.19 11.24
C ARG A 73 -4.15 8.17 10.18
N SER A 74 -3.98 9.44 10.55
CA SER A 74 -3.49 10.48 9.64
C SER A 74 -2.07 10.18 9.14
N THR A 75 -1.20 9.73 10.05
CA THR A 75 0.16 9.30 9.69
C THR A 75 0.13 8.05 8.81
N ALA A 76 -0.75 7.08 9.09
CA ALA A 76 -0.91 5.89 8.27
C ALA A 76 -1.33 6.24 6.84
N GLU A 77 -2.32 7.12 6.66
CA GLU A 77 -2.71 7.60 5.32
C GLU A 77 -1.55 8.30 4.61
N SER A 78 -0.83 9.18 5.31
CA SER A 78 0.27 9.95 4.73
C SER A 78 1.46 9.07 4.34
N LYS A 79 1.84 8.11 5.20
CA LYS A 79 2.91 7.15 4.94
C LYS A 79 2.54 6.17 3.84
N ALA A 80 1.31 5.66 3.85
CA ALA A 80 0.82 4.79 2.78
C ALA A 80 0.85 5.51 1.42
N LYS A 81 0.48 6.80 1.36
CA LYS A 81 0.62 7.62 0.15
C LYS A 81 2.08 7.80 -0.28
N ALA A 82 2.99 8.05 0.65
CA ALA A 82 4.42 8.17 0.34
C ALA A 82 5.01 6.85 -0.20
N ILE A 83 4.57 5.71 0.33
CA ILE A 83 4.95 4.39 -0.17
C ILE A 83 4.40 4.19 -1.59
N LEU A 84 3.12 4.52 -1.81
CA LEU A 84 2.51 4.48 -3.14
C LEU A 84 3.29 5.32 -4.15
N GLU A 85 3.62 6.55 -3.79
CA GLU A 85 4.41 7.47 -4.63
C GLU A 85 5.80 6.92 -4.92
N LYS A 86 6.43 6.22 -3.96
CA LYS A 86 7.75 5.61 -4.17
C LYS A 86 7.72 4.39 -5.08
N LEU A 87 6.58 3.68 -5.11
CA LEU A 87 6.40 2.45 -5.89
C LEU A 87 5.92 2.73 -7.32
N GLU A 88 5.03 3.71 -7.49
CA GLU A 88 4.40 4.05 -8.78
C GLU A 88 4.86 5.41 -9.36
N GLY A 89 5.69 6.17 -8.65
CA GLY A 89 6.13 7.53 -9.04
C GLY A 89 7.55 7.63 -9.56
#